data_AF-A0A259A9E8-F1
#
_entry.id   AF-A0A259A9E8-F1
#
_cell.length_a   1.000
_cell.length_b   1.000
_cell.length_c   1.000
_cell.angle_alpha   90.00
_cell.angle_beta   90.00
_cell.angle_gamma   90.00
#
_symmetry.space_group_name_H-M   'P 1'
#
loop_
_entity.id
_entity.type
_entity.pdbx_description
1 polymer ?
#
loop_
_entity_poly.entity_id
_entity_poly.type
_entity_poly.pdbx_seq_one_letter_code
_entity_poly.pdbx_strand_id
1 'polypeptide(L)' 'NKDVQLFMQEAKAMGLSLEACDVVAKLWAEAVRKLGFESDFTKIVTLIEDEAGVKVRSAS' A
#
# COMPACT_ATOMS: atom_id res chain seq x y z
N ASN A 1 -5.43 5.36 1.48
CA ASN A 1 -5.28 6.81 1.70
C ASN A 1 -5.71 7.55 0.42
N LYS A 2 -6.60 8.55 0.53
CA LYS A 2 -7.22 9.27 -0.61
C LYS A 2 -6.18 10.04 -1.45
N ASP A 3 -5.14 10.56 -0.83
CA ASP A 3 -4.16 11.43 -1.48
C ASP A 3 -3.25 10.65 -2.43
N VAL A 4 -2.88 9.42 -2.05
CA VAL A 4 -2.11 8.52 -2.91
C VAL A 4 -2.91 8.14 -4.16
N GLN A 5 -4.20 7.83 -4.02
CA GLN A 5 -5.04 7.52 -5.18
C GLN A 5 -5.23 8.72 -6.11
N LEU A 6 -5.38 9.92 -5.55
CA LEU A 6 -5.50 11.14 -6.33
C LEU A 6 -4.21 11.44 -7.11
N PHE A 7 -3.05 11.32 -6.48
CA PHE A 7 -1.75 11.46 -7.14
C PHE A 7 -1.58 10.47 -8.31
N MET A 8 -1.94 9.20 -8.08
CA MET A 8 -1.87 8.15 -9.10
C MET A 8 -2.75 8.44 -10.31
N GLN A 9 -3.97 8.94 -10.07
CA GLN A 9 -4.89 9.31 -11.15
C GLN A 9 -4.35 10.48 -11.96
N GLU A 10 -3.80 11.50 -11.30
CA GLU A 10 -3.26 12.68 -11.96
C GLU A 10 -2.00 12.35 -12.78
N ALA A 11 -1.09 11.56 -12.21
CA ALA A 11 0.11 11.11 -12.92
C ALA A 11 -0.22 10.30 -14.18
N LYS A 12 -1.23 9.43 -14.09
CA LYS A 12 -1.72 8.66 -15.23
C LYS A 12 -2.38 9.56 -16.28
N ALA A 13 -3.14 10.57 -15.86
CA ALA A 13 -3.74 11.55 -16.77
C ALA A 13 -2.68 12.38 -17.52
N MET A 14 -1.52 12.61 -16.89
CA MET A 14 -0.36 13.26 -17.52
C MET A 14 0.48 12.32 -18.41
N GLY A 15 0.10 11.05 -18.57
CA GLY A 15 0.83 10.08 -19.39
C GLY A 15 2.14 9.59 -18.78
N LEU A 16 2.37 9.85 -17.49
CA LEU A 16 3.56 9.38 -16.78
C LEU A 16 3.39 7.91 -16.40
N SER A 17 4.35 7.07 -16.81
CA SER A 17 4.41 5.69 -16.34
C SER A 17 5.10 5.67 -14.98
N LEU A 18 4.35 5.31 -13.93
CA LEU A 18 4.86 5.21 -12.57
C LEU A 18 4.74 3.76 -12.07
N GLU A 19 5.64 2.90 -12.54
CA GLU A 19 5.62 1.45 -12.27
C GLU A 19 5.62 1.11 -10.77
N ALA A 20 6.49 1.74 -9.98
CA ALA A 20 6.53 1.55 -8.53
C ALA A 20 5.20 1.90 -7.84
N CYS A 21 4.52 2.88 -8.41
CA CYS A 21 3.27 3.44 -7.93
C CYS A 21 2.09 2.49 -8.23
N ASP A 22 2.09 1.85 -9.40
CA ASP A 22 1.15 0.77 -9.73
C ASP A 22 1.33 -0.45 -8.83
N VAL A 23 2.57 -0.81 -8.51
CA VAL A 23 2.90 -1.90 -7.57
C VAL A 23 2.35 -1.58 -6.19
N VAL A 24 2.60 -0.37 -5.67
CA VAL A 24 2.09 0.08 -4.37
C VAL A 24 0.56 0.10 -4.35
N ALA A 25 -0.09 0.53 -5.43
CA ALA A 25 -1.55 0.54 -5.53
C ALA A 25 -2.16 -0.88 -5.47
N LYS A 26 -1.51 -1.88 -6.09
CA LYS A 26 -1.93 -3.28 -6.01
C LYS A 26 -1.80 -3.84 -4.59
N LEU A 27 -0.65 -3.61 -3.95
CA LEU A 27 -0.42 -4.00 -2.55
C LEU A 27 -1.46 -3.36 -1.61
N TRP A 28 -1.78 -2.09 -1.85
CA TRP A 28 -2.82 -1.39 -1.09
C TRP A 28 -4.22 -2.02 -1.27
N ALA A 29 -4.61 -2.36 -2.49
CA ALA A 29 -5.90 -2.99 -2.75
C ALA A 29 -6.03 -4.36 -2.06
N GLU A 30 -4.94 -5.14 -2.03
CA GLU A 30 -4.87 -6.39 -1.27
C GLU A 30 -4.96 -6.16 0.24
N ALA A 31 -4.29 -5.11 0.73
CA ALA A 31 -4.29 -4.78 2.14
C ALA A 31 -5.65 -4.34 2.65
N VAL A 32 -6.35 -3.46 1.91
CA VAL A 32 -7.71 -3.03 2.25
C VAL A 32 -8.68 -4.22 2.28
N ARG A 33 -8.52 -5.19 1.36
CA ARG A 33 -9.34 -6.42 1.36
C ARG A 33 -9.12 -7.28 2.60
N LYS A 34 -7.89 -7.34 3.12
CA LYS A 34 -7.54 -8.18 4.29
C LYS A 34 -7.73 -7.49 5.63
N LEU A 35 -7.46 -6.18 5.73
CA LEU A 35 -7.37 -5.43 6.99
C LEU A 35 -8.53 -4.43 7.23
N GLY A 36 -9.41 -4.25 6.24
CA GLY A 36 -10.49 -3.26 6.27
C GLY A 36 -10.04 -1.85 5.86
N PHE A 37 -10.97 -1.07 5.31
CA PHE A 37 -10.72 0.26 4.72
C PHE A 37 -10.23 1.31 5.73
N GLU A 38 -10.55 1.12 7.01
CA GLU A 38 -10.16 2.00 8.13
C GLU A 38 -8.73 1.75 8.64
N SER A 39 -8.01 0.75 8.11
CA SER A 39 -6.66 0.43 8.60
C SER A 39 -5.62 1.48 8.19
N ASP A 40 -4.85 1.93 9.18
CA ASP A 40 -3.66 2.77 9.04
C ASP A 40 -2.70 2.18 7.98
N PHE A 41 -2.16 3.04 7.11
CA PHE A 41 -1.24 2.67 6.03
C PHE A 41 -0.02 1.88 6.51
N THR A 42 0.46 2.15 7.71
CA THR A 42 1.58 1.44 8.32
C THR A 42 1.29 -0.05 8.55
N LYS A 43 0.01 -0.43 8.67
CA LYS A 43 -0.40 -1.84 8.87
C LYS A 43 -0.23 -2.70 7.63
N ILE A 44 0.06 -2.13 6.45
CA ILE A 44 0.36 -2.95 5.27
C ILE A 44 1.54 -3.89 5.50
N VAL A 45 2.51 -3.49 6.34
CA VAL A 45 3.67 -4.32 6.71
C VAL A 45 3.24 -5.61 7.40
N THR A 46 2.11 -5.60 8.14
CA THR A 46 1.65 -6.77 8.88
C THR A 46 1.21 -7.91 7.97
N LEU A 47 0.87 -7.62 6.71
CA LEU A 47 0.50 -8.64 5.73
C LEU A 47 1.71 -9.40 5.20
N ILE A 48 2.81 -8.68 5.01
CA ILE A 48 4.09 -9.27 4.62
C ILE A 48 4.67 -10.06 5.80
N GLU A 49 4.54 -9.52 7.02
CA GLU A 49 4.88 -10.22 8.27
C GLU A 49 4.14 -11.55 8.43
N ASP A 50 2.81 -11.55 8.24
CA ASP A 50 1.98 -12.75 8.36
C ASP A 50 2.36 -13.82 7.33
N GLU A 51 2.57 -13.42 6.07
CA GLU A 51 2.99 -14.33 5.00
C GLU A 51 4.40 -14.90 5.23
N ALA A 52 5.33 -14.07 5.72
CA ALA A 52 6.69 -14.49 6.02
C ALA A 52 6.83 -15.18 7.39
N GLY A 53 5.79 -15.23 8.22
CA GLY A 53 5.83 -15.79 9.57
C GLY A 53 6.73 -15.02 10.54
N VAL A 54 7.01 -13.75 10.25
CA VAL A 54 7.91 -12.88 11.04
C VAL A 54 7.16 -11.66 11.56
N LYS A 55 7.66 -10.98 12.59
CA LYS A 55 7.14 -9.69 13.04
C LYS A 55 8.24 -8.64 13.04
N VAL A 56 8.04 -7.53 12.32
CA VAL A 56 8.93 -6.37 12.39
C VAL A 56 8.64 -5.67 13.71
N ARG A 57 9.70 -5.38 14.46
CA ARG A 57 9.64 -4.61 15.70
C ARG A 57 10.49 -3.38 15.52
N SER A 58 10.11 -2.27 16.15
CA SER A 58 10.97 -1.09 16.22
C SER A 58 12.29 -1.49 16.87
N ALA A 59 13.40 -1.10 16.24
CA ALA A 59 14.72 -1.20 16.87
C ALA A 59 14.69 -0.37 18.15
N SER A 60 14.99 -1.01 19.28
CA SER A 60 15.11 -0.37 20.60
C SER A 60 16.47 0.29 20.73
#